data_AF-A0A5P9EZ45-F1
#
_entry.id   AF-A0A5P9EZ45-F1
#
_cell.length_a   1.000
_cell.length_b   1.000
_cell.length_c   1.000
_cell.angle_alpha   90.00
_cell.angle_beta   90.00
_cell.angle_gamma   90.00
#
_symmetry.space_group_name_H-M   'P 1'
#
loop_
_entity.id
_entity.type
_entity.pdbx_description
1 polymer ?
#
loop_
_entity_poly.entity_id
_entity_poly.type
_entity_poly.pdbx_seq_one_letter_code
_entity_poly.pdbx_strand_id
1 'polypeptide(L)'
;MPSFSPITVPDLLAWQFAYSIDDGHSAGTIVRATVTQSTEPATADAQAAAVLKCAIAVIDDQNEVKTDGAGDEMNSVYVTTKTLQTDAGEAINVADHAADLVASCIVEVANRLAVHNSIAAMAIPSG
;
A
#
# COMPACT_ATOMS: atom_id res chain seq x y z
N MET A 1 -15.25 -4.16 -6.76
CA MET A 1 -13.97 -3.61 -6.27
C MET A 1 -14.01 -3.69 -4.76
N PRO A 2 -12.92 -4.09 -4.10
CA PRO A 2 -12.86 -4.08 -2.65
C PRO A 2 -13.13 -2.67 -2.10
N SER A 3 -13.95 -2.57 -1.06
CA SER A 3 -14.23 -1.31 -0.36
C SER A 3 -13.19 -1.09 0.74
N PHE A 4 -12.77 0.16 0.91
CA PHE A 4 -11.89 0.57 1.99
C PHE A 4 -12.17 2.02 2.37
N SER A 5 -11.96 2.33 3.64
CA SER A 5 -12.22 3.65 4.21
C SER A 5 -10.97 4.19 4.90
N PRO A 6 -10.64 5.48 4.73
CA PRO A 6 -9.55 6.09 5.48
C PRO A 6 -9.87 6.08 6.97
N ILE A 7 -8.87 5.78 7.79
CA ILE A 7 -8.98 5.81 9.25
C ILE A 7 -7.82 6.61 9.85
N THR A 8 -7.93 6.93 11.14
CA THR A 8 -6.84 7.51 11.91
C THR A 8 -6.31 6.47 12.89
N VAL A 9 -5.00 6.30 12.91
CA VAL A 9 -4.26 5.52 13.91
C VAL A 9 -3.16 6.43 14.49
N PRO A 10 -2.69 6.18 15.72
CA PRO A 10 -1.64 7.00 16.31
C PRO A 10 -0.32 6.90 15.54
N ASP A 11 0.53 7.93 15.70
CA ASP A 11 1.94 7.91 15.25
C ASP A 11 2.18 7.65 13.75
N LEU A 12 1.22 7.98 12.89
CA LEU A 12 1.46 8.00 11.43
C LEU A 12 2.49 9.06 11.06
N LEU A 13 3.52 8.66 10.34
CA LEU A 13 4.51 9.57 9.79
C LEU A 13 3.96 10.33 8.57
N ALA A 14 4.67 11.39 8.18
CA ALA A 14 4.40 12.05 6.90
C ALA A 14 4.44 11.03 5.76
N TRP A 15 3.50 11.14 4.81
CA TRP A 15 3.32 10.19 3.69
C TRP A 15 2.94 8.77 4.09
N GLN A 16 2.44 8.59 5.32
CA GLN A 16 1.73 7.38 5.72
C GLN A 16 0.23 7.63 5.83
N PHE A 17 -0.54 6.64 5.38
CA PHE A 17 -1.99 6.70 5.32
C PHE A 17 -2.55 5.36 5.80
N ALA A 18 -3.51 5.39 6.73
CA ALA A 18 -4.15 4.20 7.26
C ALA A 18 -5.56 4.03 6.68
N TYR A 19 -5.92 2.78 6.38
CA TYR A 19 -7.23 2.42 5.85
C TYR A 19 -7.74 1.14 6.50
N SER A 20 -9.04 1.08 6.71
CA SER A 20 -9.77 -0.16 7.00
C SER A 20 -10.25 -0.77 5.70
N ILE A 21 -10.07 -2.07 5.52
CA ILE A 21 -10.74 -2.85 4.48
C ILE A 21 -12.16 -3.16 4.99
N ASP A 22 -13.18 -2.79 4.22
CA ASP A 22 -14.58 -2.83 4.69
C ASP A 22 -15.38 -4.01 4.13
N ASP A 23 -14.84 -4.75 3.15
CA ASP A 23 -15.57 -5.79 2.43
C ASP A 23 -14.76 -7.10 2.30
N GLY A 24 -15.49 -8.20 2.10
CA GLY A 24 -14.95 -9.54 1.87
C GLY A 24 -14.35 -10.21 3.11
N HIS A 25 -13.53 -11.24 2.86
CA HIS A 25 -12.89 -12.06 3.90
C HIS A 25 -11.82 -11.33 4.73
N SER A 26 -11.50 -10.09 4.38
CA SER A 26 -10.50 -9.27 5.05
C SER A 26 -11.12 -8.03 5.70
N ALA A 27 -12.45 -7.97 5.79
CA ALA A 27 -13.17 -6.89 6.47
C ALA A 27 -12.66 -6.70 7.90
N GLY A 28 -12.40 -5.44 8.28
CA GLY A 28 -11.79 -5.05 9.56
C GLY A 28 -10.26 -5.14 9.59
N THR A 29 -9.60 -5.57 8.51
CA THR A 29 -8.14 -5.49 8.41
C THR A 29 -7.72 -4.04 8.22
N ILE A 30 -6.81 -3.57 9.08
CA ILE A 30 -6.23 -2.24 8.95
C ILE A 30 -4.92 -2.35 8.18
N VAL A 31 -4.76 -1.49 7.17
CA VAL A 31 -3.54 -1.40 6.37
C VAL A 31 -2.96 0.00 6.46
N ARG A 32 -1.62 0.07 6.48
CA ARG A 32 -0.86 1.32 6.36
C ARG A 32 -0.16 1.35 5.01
N ALA A 33 -0.50 2.34 4.20
CA ALA A 33 0.25 2.69 3.01
C ALA A 33 1.36 3.68 3.35
N THR A 34 2.60 3.35 3.00
CA THR A 34 3.75 4.25 3.11
C THR A 34 4.19 4.63 1.71
N VAL A 35 4.18 5.93 1.40
CA VAL A 35 4.70 6.46 0.14
C VAL A 35 6.09 7.03 0.36
N THR A 36 7.05 6.57 -0.41
CA THR A 36 8.39 7.16 -0.49
C THR A 36 8.63 7.72 -1.89
N GLN A 37 9.27 8.88 -1.96
CA GLN A 37 9.64 9.52 -3.22
C GLN A 37 11.16 9.54 -3.36
N SER A 38 11.63 9.19 -4.56
CA SER A 38 13.02 9.39 -4.99
C SER A 38 13.04 10.17 -6.29
N THR A 39 14.05 11.01 -6.50
CA THR A 39 14.26 11.71 -7.77
C THR A 39 15.43 11.09 -8.51
N GLU A 40 15.21 10.69 -9.75
CA GLU A 40 16.25 10.23 -10.65
C GLU A 40 16.69 11.41 -11.54
N PRO A 41 18.00 11.73 -11.58
CA PRO A 41 18.50 12.83 -12.38
C PRO A 41 18.35 12.53 -13.87
N ALA A 42 18.19 13.59 -14.68
CA ALA A 42 18.26 13.47 -16.13
C ALA A 42 19.66 12.99 -16.54
N THR A 43 19.72 12.13 -17.55
CA THR A 43 20.95 11.73 -18.24
C THR A 43 20.93 12.23 -19.68
N ALA A 44 22.01 12.03 -20.44
CA ALA A 44 22.04 12.37 -21.86
C ALA A 44 20.98 11.62 -22.68
N ASP A 45 20.49 10.47 -22.17
CA ASP A 45 19.57 9.55 -22.85
C ASP A 45 18.19 9.46 -22.17
N ALA A 46 17.98 10.13 -21.03
CA ALA A 46 16.72 10.06 -20.27
C ALA A 46 16.37 11.38 -19.58
N GLN A 47 15.07 11.71 -19.58
CA GLN A 47 14.54 12.83 -18.81
C GLN A 47 14.63 12.56 -17.29
N ALA A 48 14.65 13.62 -16.49
CA ALA A 48 14.54 13.49 -15.04
C ALA A 48 13.18 12.86 -14.67
N ALA A 49 13.15 12.11 -13.58
CA ALA A 49 11.95 11.42 -13.13
C ALA A 49 11.79 11.47 -11.62
N ALA A 50 10.54 11.55 -11.17
CA ALA A 50 10.18 11.27 -9.78
C ALA A 50 9.64 9.85 -9.70
N VAL A 51 10.28 9.00 -8.88
CA VAL A 51 9.84 7.64 -8.60
C VAL A 51 9.11 7.62 -7.28
N LEU A 52 7.82 7.36 -7.33
CA LEU A 52 7.00 7.08 -6.16
C LEU A 52 6.97 5.58 -5.92
N LYS A 53 7.18 5.18 -4.67
CA LYS A 53 7.02 3.80 -4.22
C LYS A 53 5.98 3.79 -3.11
N CYS A 54 5.01 2.89 -3.23
CA CYS A 54 4.00 2.65 -2.22
C CYS A 54 4.18 1.24 -1.69
N ALA A 55 4.33 1.12 -0.37
CA ALA A 55 4.43 -0.14 0.34
C ALA A 55 3.27 -0.25 1.34
N ILE A 56 2.65 -1.42 1.41
CA ILE A 56 1.54 -1.69 2.33
C ILE A 56 1.99 -2.63 3.45
N ALA A 57 1.74 -2.20 4.67
CA ALA A 57 1.79 -3.04 5.86
C ALA A 57 0.37 -3.35 6.37
N VAL A 58 0.17 -4.51 6.98
CA VAL A 58 -1.01 -4.79 7.81
C VAL A 58 -0.67 -4.41 9.25
N ILE A 59 -1.51 -3.58 9.85
CA ILE A 59 -1.30 -3.02 11.18
C ILE A 59 -2.50 -3.28 12.09
N ASP A 60 -2.35 -3.01 13.38
CA ASP A 60 -3.46 -2.88 14.32
C ASP A 60 -3.92 -1.43 14.51
N ASP A 61 -4.83 -1.20 15.47
CA ASP A 61 -5.37 0.13 15.78
C ASP A 61 -4.38 1.02 16.55
N GLN A 62 -3.23 0.48 16.96
CA GLN A 62 -2.12 1.22 17.57
C GLN A 62 -0.96 1.47 16.57
N ASN A 63 -1.17 1.20 15.28
CA ASN A 63 -0.16 1.37 14.22
C ASN A 63 1.05 0.43 14.32
N GLU A 64 0.91 -0.67 15.08
CA GLU A 64 1.91 -1.72 15.16
C GLU A 64 1.74 -2.72 14.01
N VAL A 65 2.85 -3.19 13.44
CA VAL A 65 2.82 -4.16 12.33
C VAL A 65 2.40 -5.52 12.86
N LYS A 66 1.40 -6.13 12.22
CA LYS A 66 0.95 -7.48 12.59
C LYS A 66 1.89 -8.54 12.03
N THR A 67 1.97 -9.67 12.72
CA THR A 67 2.57 -10.90 12.21
C THR A 67 1.48 -11.81 11.64
N ASP A 68 1.85 -12.60 10.63
CA ASP A 68 0.96 -13.61 10.07
C ASP A 68 0.97 -14.91 10.92
N GLY A 69 0.22 -15.92 10.48
CA GLY A 69 0.13 -17.20 11.17
C GLY A 69 1.44 -18.03 11.17
N ALA A 70 2.41 -17.69 10.32
CA ALA A 70 3.75 -18.28 10.31
C ALA A 70 4.73 -17.52 11.21
N GLY A 71 4.35 -16.33 11.69
CA GLY A 71 5.18 -15.45 12.50
C GLY A 71 5.96 -14.42 11.69
N ASP A 72 5.69 -14.29 10.39
CA ASP A 72 6.34 -13.32 9.51
C ASP A 72 5.68 -11.93 9.65
N GLU A 73 6.49 -10.87 9.70
CA GLU A 73 5.99 -9.50 9.79
C GLU A 73 5.29 -9.06 8.50
N MET A 74 4.06 -8.57 8.61
CA MET A 74 3.26 -8.09 7.48
C MET A 74 3.60 -6.65 7.09
N ASN A 75 4.89 -6.29 7.04
CA ASN A 75 5.38 -4.93 6.75
C ASN A 75 5.33 -4.56 5.24
N SER A 76 5.47 -5.55 4.36
CA SER A 76 5.57 -5.33 2.90
C SER A 76 4.72 -6.32 2.12
N VAL A 77 3.43 -6.41 2.49
CA VAL A 77 2.45 -7.31 1.86
C VAL A 77 2.31 -7.02 0.36
N TYR A 78 2.47 -5.76 -0.03
CA TYR A 78 2.53 -5.34 -1.41
C TYR A 78 3.39 -4.10 -1.57
N VAL A 79 4.08 -4.03 -2.70
CA VAL A 79 4.93 -2.92 -3.08
C VAL A 79 4.71 -2.65 -4.56
N THR A 80 4.49 -1.39 -4.91
CA THR A 80 4.44 -0.94 -6.31
C THR A 80 5.14 0.40 -6.47
N THR A 81 5.59 0.68 -7.68
CA THR A 81 6.31 1.89 -8.04
C THR A 81 5.65 2.58 -9.23
N LYS A 82 5.58 3.91 -9.18
CA LYS A 82 5.09 4.76 -10.26
C LYS A 82 6.18 5.77 -10.61
N THR A 83 6.65 5.72 -11.85
CA THR A 83 7.62 6.67 -12.38
C THR A 83 6.87 7.81 -13.07
N LEU A 84 7.16 9.04 -12.66
CA LEU A 84 6.62 10.27 -13.21
C LEU A 84 7.74 10.96 -13.97
N GLN A 85 7.66 10.99 -15.30
CA GLN A 85 8.62 11.73 -16.12
C GLN A 85 8.38 13.22 -15.95
N THR A 86 9.44 14.00 -15.75
CA THR A 86 9.35 15.45 -15.64
C THR A 86 9.83 16.06 -16.96
N ASP A 87 8.92 16.70 -17.69
CA ASP A 87 9.30 17.50 -18.85
C ASP A 87 10.05 18.75 -18.38
N ALA A 88 11.39 18.65 -18.33
CA ALA A 88 12.39 19.72 -18.35
C ALA A 88 12.07 21.08 -17.66
N GLY A 89 11.25 21.12 -16.60
CA GLY A 89 10.94 22.36 -15.87
C GLY A 89 9.52 22.53 -15.35
N GLU A 90 8.55 21.68 -15.70
CA GLU A 90 7.20 21.76 -15.10
C GLU A 90 7.13 21.04 -13.75
N ALA A 91 6.53 21.70 -12.76
CA ALA A 91 6.33 21.14 -11.43
C ALA A 91 5.20 20.10 -11.46
N ILE A 92 5.54 18.83 -11.30
CA ILE A 92 4.56 17.74 -11.17
C ILE A 92 3.88 17.82 -9.80
N ASN A 93 2.54 17.71 -9.76
CA ASN A 93 1.83 17.54 -8.49
C ASN A 93 1.99 16.10 -7.97
N VAL A 94 3.08 15.87 -7.24
CA VAL A 94 3.44 14.57 -6.66
C VAL A 94 2.34 14.06 -5.71
N ALA A 95 1.62 14.95 -5.03
CA ALA A 95 0.61 14.57 -4.05
C ALA A 95 -0.60 13.89 -4.71
N ASP A 96 -1.09 14.40 -5.84
CA ASP A 96 -2.19 13.78 -6.60
C ASP A 96 -1.79 12.39 -7.10
N HIS A 97 -0.56 12.26 -7.63
CA HIS A 97 -0.06 10.98 -8.12
C HIS A 97 0.17 9.96 -7.00
N ALA A 98 0.55 10.42 -5.81
CA ALA A 98 0.67 9.56 -4.64
C ALA A 98 -0.68 9.08 -4.12
N ALA A 99 -1.71 9.94 -4.10
CA ALA A 99 -3.05 9.55 -3.70
C ALA A 99 -3.62 8.45 -4.62
N ASP A 100 -3.46 8.62 -5.95
CA ASP A 100 -3.82 7.61 -6.94
C ASP A 100 -3.04 6.29 -6.77
N LEU A 101 -1.74 6.40 -6.48
CA LEU A 101 -0.89 5.24 -6.22
C LEU A 101 -1.33 4.49 -4.96
N VAL A 102 -1.62 5.20 -3.87
CA VAL A 102 -2.10 4.61 -2.60
C VAL A 102 -3.42 3.89 -2.81
N ALA A 103 -4.39 4.51 -3.50
CA ALA A 103 -5.67 3.87 -3.80
C ALA A 103 -5.47 2.57 -4.59
N SER A 104 -4.61 2.59 -5.61
CA SER A 104 -4.27 1.41 -6.40
C SER A 104 -3.60 0.31 -5.56
N CYS A 105 -2.65 0.67 -4.67
CA CYS A 105 -2.00 -0.27 -3.76
C CYS A 105 -3.00 -0.99 -2.85
N ILE A 106 -3.95 -0.25 -2.29
CA ILE A 106 -4.91 -0.79 -1.32
C ILE A 106 -5.87 -1.75 -2.01
N VAL A 107 -6.34 -1.43 -3.21
CA VAL A 107 -7.17 -2.33 -4.02
C VAL A 107 -6.44 -3.65 -4.28
N GLU A 108 -5.17 -3.59 -4.68
CA GLU A 108 -4.36 -4.78 -4.94
C GLU A 108 -4.13 -5.62 -3.68
N VAL A 109 -3.87 -4.99 -2.53
CA VAL A 109 -3.72 -5.71 -1.26
C VAL A 109 -5.03 -6.33 -0.81
N ALA A 110 -6.14 -5.62 -0.89
CA ALA A 110 -7.45 -6.17 -0.52
C ALA A 110 -7.81 -7.38 -1.38
N ASN A 111 -7.51 -7.34 -2.68
CA ASN A 111 -7.68 -8.51 -3.56
C ASN A 111 -6.76 -9.68 -3.15
N ARG A 112 -5.49 -9.42 -2.84
CA ARG A 112 -4.52 -10.46 -2.43
C ARG A 112 -4.88 -11.09 -1.09
N LEU A 113 -5.26 -10.27 -0.10
CA LEU A 113 -5.68 -10.74 1.21
C LEU A 113 -6.96 -11.58 1.13
N ALA A 114 -7.90 -11.19 0.26
CA ALA A 114 -9.10 -11.99 0.01
C ALA A 114 -8.76 -13.37 -0.57
N VAL A 115 -7.82 -13.45 -1.52
CA VAL A 115 -7.34 -14.74 -2.07
C VAL A 115 -6.62 -15.57 -1.00
N HIS A 116 -5.73 -14.95 -0.22
CA HIS A 116 -4.97 -15.65 0.84
C HIS A 116 -5.90 -16.24 1.91
N ASN A 117 -6.89 -15.47 2.39
CA ASN A 117 -7.88 -15.96 3.35
C ASN A 117 -8.79 -17.05 2.77
N SER A 118 -9.07 -17.00 1.46
CA SER A 118 -9.83 -18.06 0.78
C SER A 118 -9.07 -19.39 0.77
N ILE A 119 -7.74 -19.34 0.57
CA ILE A 119 -6.87 -20.53 0.58
C ILE A 119 -6.71 -21.07 2.01
N ALA A 120 -6.52 -20.20 3.00
CA ALA A 120 -6.44 -20.60 4.41
C ALA A 120 -7.75 -21.25 4.91
N ALA A 121 -8.91 -20.76 4.47
CA ALA A 121 -10.22 -21.34 4.82
C ALA A 121 -10.46 -22.72 4.16
N MET A 122 -9.95 -22.96 2.95
CA MET A 122 -10.03 -24.27 2.28
C MET A 122 -9.04 -25.31 2.84
N ALA A 123 -7.99 -24.86 3.54
CA ALA A 123 -7.00 -25.74 4.16
C ALA A 123 -7.42 -26.29 5.53
N ILE A 124 -8.62 -25.94 6.03
CA ILE A 124 -9.17 -26.55 7.25
C ILE A 124 -9.75 -27.92 6.85
N PRO A 125 -9.13 -29.07 7.22
CA PRO A 125 -9.76 -30.36 7.01
C PRO A 125 -11.03 -30.39 7.85
N SER A 126 -12.17 -30.57 7.19
CA SER A 126 -13.41 -30.95 7.87
C SER A 126 -13.12 -32.27 8.59
N GLY A 127 -13.21 -32.24 9.92
CA GLY A 127 -13.05 -33.43 10.77
C GLY A 127 -14.06 -34.53 10.47
#